data_AF-A0A316WCT5-F1
#
_entry.id   AF-A0A316WCT5-F1
#
_cell.length_a   1.000
_cell.length_b   1.000
_cell.length_c   1.000
_cell.angle_alpha   90.00
_cell.angle_beta   90.00
_cell.angle_gamma   90.00
#
_symmetry.space_group_name_H-M   'P 1'
#
loop_
_entity.id
_entity.type
_entity.pdbx_description
1 polymer ?
#
loop_
_entity_poly.entity_id
_entity_poly.type
_entity_poly.pdbx_seq_one_letter_code
_entity_poly.pdbx_strand_id
1 'polypeptide(L)'
;MIYYYTTFISSDSQLTDKWDETAIETIANLVVGDVINFREENFSEALEKDFGAKEFLISKRIFICDSDFENVGGVFRLFLQPVIN
;
A
#
# COMPACT_ATOMS: atom_id res chain seq x y z
N MET A 1 18.81 -3.67 7.13
CA MET A 1 17.53 -4.30 6.77
C MET A 1 16.93 -3.42 5.69
N ILE A 2 16.45 -4.02 4.60
CA ILE A 2 15.90 -3.29 3.45
C ILE A 2 14.43 -2.97 3.76
N TYR A 3 14.08 -1.68 3.75
CA TYR A 3 12.72 -1.22 3.98
C TYR A 3 12.11 -0.69 2.68
N TYR A 4 10.86 -1.05 2.45
CA TYR A 4 10.02 -0.58 1.36
C TYR A 4 8.89 0.25 1.97
N TYR A 5 8.48 1.31 1.28
CA TYR A 5 7.30 2.09 1.64
C TYR A 5 6.18 1.82 0.63
N THR A 6 4.97 1.62 1.14
CA THR A 6 3.76 1.38 0.35
C THR A 6 2.75 2.48 0.63
N THR A 7 2.18 3.08 -0.41
CA THR A 7 1.07 4.05 -0.30
C THR A 7 -0.22 3.46 -0.83
N PHE A 8 -1.36 3.92 -0.32
CA PHE A 8 -2.68 3.51 -0.78
C PHE A 8 -3.16 4.43 -1.90
N ILE A 9 -3.68 3.82 -2.97
CA ILE A 9 -4.38 4.56 -4.03
C ILE A 9 -5.65 3.81 -4.37
N SER A 10 -6.76 4.53 -4.28
CA SER A 10 -8.09 4.06 -4.65
C SER A 10 -8.48 4.60 -6.02
N SER A 11 -9.51 4.01 -6.64
CA SER A 11 -10.21 4.65 -7.76
C SER A 11 -11.22 5.70 -7.28
N ASP A 12 -11.60 5.66 -6.00
CA ASP A 12 -12.39 6.70 -5.35
C ASP A 12 -11.47 7.87 -4.97
N SER A 13 -11.71 9.06 -5.53
CA SER A 13 -10.87 10.24 -5.30
C SER A 13 -10.92 10.70 -3.84
N GLN A 14 -12.06 10.59 -3.15
CA GLN A 14 -12.17 11.02 -1.75
C GLN A 14 -11.35 10.12 -0.82
N LEU A 15 -11.35 8.81 -1.10
CA LEU A 15 -10.51 7.86 -0.38
C LEU A 15 -9.04 8.01 -0.77
N THR A 16 -8.74 8.32 -2.03
CA THR A 16 -7.36 8.56 -2.47
C THR A 16 -6.75 9.72 -1.70
N ASP A 17 -7.41 10.88 -1.65
CA ASP A 17 -6.89 12.06 -0.94
C ASP A 17 -6.75 11.83 0.57
N LYS A 18 -7.58 10.94 1.15
CA LYS A 18 -7.50 10.58 2.57
C LYS A 18 -6.30 9.69 2.89
N TRP A 19 -5.93 8.80 1.97
CA TRP A 19 -5.02 7.68 2.23
C TRP A 19 -3.70 7.75 1.45
N ASP A 20 -3.53 8.68 0.51
CA ASP A 20 -2.33 8.74 -0.34
C ASP A 20 -1.03 9.04 0.43
N GLU A 21 -1.12 9.78 1.54
CA GLU A 21 -0.01 10.05 2.47
C GLU A 21 0.28 8.90 3.44
N THR A 22 -0.59 7.88 3.50
CA THR A 22 -0.36 6.73 4.39
C THR A 22 0.76 5.87 3.82
N ALA A 23 1.94 5.96 4.44
CA ALA A 23 3.10 5.16 4.09
C ALA A 23 3.24 3.97 5.05
N ILE A 24 3.23 2.75 4.51
CA ILE A 24 3.47 1.53 5.28
C ILE A 24 4.90 1.07 5.02
N GLU A 25 5.68 1.01 6.10
CA GLU A 25 7.02 0.41 6.08
C GLU A 25 6.90 -1.12 6.08
N THR A 26 7.60 -1.78 5.15
CA THR A 26 7.60 -3.24 5.05
C THR A 26 8.94 -3.76 4.55
N ILE A 27 9.30 -4.96 4.97
CA ILE A 27 10.47 -5.69 4.43
C ILE A 27 10.08 -6.59 3.25
N ALA A 28 8.78 -6.69 2.94
CA ALA A 28 8.27 -7.50 1.84
C ALA A 28 8.35 -6.72 0.51
N ASN A 29 8.95 -7.34 -0.51
CA ASN A 29 8.95 -6.81 -1.87
C ASN A 29 7.63 -7.17 -2.58
N LEU A 30 6.59 -6.40 -2.26
CA LEU A 30 5.23 -6.61 -2.76
C LEU A 30 5.13 -6.39 -4.29
N VAL A 31 4.42 -7.29 -4.98
CA VAL A 31 4.25 -7.29 -6.45
C VAL A 31 2.77 -7.28 -6.87
N VAL A 32 2.52 -6.98 -8.13
CA VAL A 32 1.16 -7.07 -8.71
C VAL A 32 0.64 -8.50 -8.60
N GLY A 33 -0.58 -8.66 -8.10
CA GLY A 33 -1.22 -9.95 -7.84
C GLY A 33 -1.17 -10.39 -6.38
N ASP A 34 -0.30 -9.80 -5.56
CA ASP A 34 -0.26 -10.09 -4.13
C ASP A 34 -1.51 -9.54 -3.42
N VAL A 35 -1.94 -10.26 -2.39
CA VAL A 35 -3.04 -9.85 -1.49
C VAL A 35 -2.45 -9.49 -0.13
N ILE A 36 -2.80 -8.31 0.37
CA ILE A 36 -2.34 -7.81 1.66
C ILE A 36 -3.51 -7.70 2.63
N ASN A 37 -3.24 -8.00 3.89
CA ASN A 37 -4.12 -7.75 5.01
C ASN A 37 -3.38 -6.92 6.08
N PHE A 38 -3.95 -5.78 6.49
CA PHE A 38 -3.32 -4.82 7.40
C PHE A 38 -3.75 -5.00 8.87
N ARG A 39 -4.13 -6.22 9.29
CA ARG A 39 -4.73 -6.52 10.63
C ARG A 39 -3.99 -5.98 11.85
N GLU A 40 -2.67 -5.77 11.78
CA GLU A 40 -1.87 -5.30 12.93
C GLU A 40 -1.58 -3.80 12.88
N GLU A 41 -2.04 -3.10 11.85
CA GLU A 41 -1.85 -1.67 11.69
C GLU A 41 -2.88 -0.87 12.49
N ASN A 42 -2.46 0.23 13.11
CA ASN A 42 -3.32 1.09 13.93
C ASN A 42 -4.47 1.75 13.14
N PHE A 43 -4.33 1.88 11.83
CA PHE A 43 -5.32 2.45 10.92
C PHE A 43 -6.25 1.40 10.28
N SER A 44 -6.07 0.12 10.58
CA SER A 44 -6.77 -1.00 9.92
C SER A 44 -8.29 -0.93 10.00
N GLU A 45 -8.86 -0.59 11.15
CA GLU A 45 -10.32 -0.44 11.33
C GLU A 45 -10.91 0.69 10.47
N ALA A 46 -10.21 1.83 10.38
CA ALA A 46 -10.64 2.96 9.58
C ALA A 46 -10.55 2.63 8.08
N LEU A 47 -9.50 1.93 7.67
CA LEU A 47 -9.31 1.45 6.31
C LEU A 47 -10.41 0.44 5.92
N GLU A 48 -10.68 -0.54 6.77
CA GLU A 48 -11.75 -1.52 6.54
C GLU A 48 -13.11 -0.85 6.40
N LYS A 49 -13.42 0.13 7.26
CA LYS A 49 -14.68 0.87 7.21
C LYS A 49 -14.83 1.69 5.93
N ASP A 50 -13.77 2.36 5.50
CA ASP A 50 -13.79 3.22 4.32
C ASP A 50 -13.91 2.43 3.01
N PHE A 51 -13.20 1.30 2.91
CA PHE A 51 -13.14 0.49 1.70
C PHE A 51 -14.10 -0.70 1.69
N GLY A 52 -14.71 -1.02 2.83
CA GLY A 52 -15.59 -2.18 2.99
C GLY A 52 -14.89 -3.52 2.82
N ALA A 53 -13.56 -3.58 3.00
CA ALA A 53 -12.75 -4.77 2.74
C ALA A 53 -11.59 -4.92 3.73
N LYS A 54 -11.24 -6.17 4.03
CA LYS A 54 -10.09 -6.55 4.91
C LYS A 54 -8.84 -6.90 4.14
N GLU A 55 -8.99 -7.15 2.85
CA GLU A 55 -7.95 -7.67 1.97
C GLU A 55 -7.89 -6.79 0.73
N PHE A 56 -6.67 -6.54 0.28
CA PHE A 56 -6.40 -5.63 -0.83
C PHE A 56 -5.49 -6.31 -1.84
N LEU A 57 -5.94 -6.39 -3.08
CA LEU A 57 -5.16 -6.86 -4.22
C LEU A 57 -4.27 -5.72 -4.73
N ILE A 58 -2.99 -6.01 -4.94
CA ILE A 58 -2.08 -5.10 -5.62
C ILE A 58 -2.34 -5.19 -7.12
N SER A 59 -2.99 -4.18 -7.66
CA SER A 59 -3.37 -4.12 -9.08
C SER A 59 -2.31 -3.46 -9.95
N LYS A 60 -1.49 -2.59 -9.36
CA LYS A 60 -0.39 -1.90 -10.05
C LYS A 60 0.69 -1.51 -9.05
N ARG A 61 1.94 -1.50 -9.53
CA ARG A 61 3.11 -1.02 -8.80
C ARG A 61 3.88 -0.03 -9.65
N ILE A 62 4.26 1.10 -9.06
CA ILE A 62 5.15 2.10 -9.67
C ILE A 62 6.38 2.24 -8.78
N PHE A 63 7.57 2.09 -9.37
CA PHE A 63 8.82 2.44 -8.72
C PHE A 63 9.05 3.93 -8.87
N ILE A 64 9.18 4.68 -7.77
CA ILE A 64 9.27 6.14 -7.84
C ILE A 64 10.71 6.61 -8.02
N CYS A 65 11.64 6.20 -7.15
CA CYS A 65 13.07 6.50 -7.28
C CYS A 65 13.86 5.81 -6.16
N ASP A 66 15.18 5.70 -6.36
CA ASP A 66 16.16 5.81 -5.28
C ASP A 66 17.28 6.73 -5.77
N SER A 67 17.33 7.99 -5.31
CA SER A 67 18.38 8.93 -5.72
C SER A 67 19.62 8.88 -4.85
N ASP A 68 19.61 8.18 -3.71
CA ASP A 68 20.70 8.25 -2.72
C ASP A 68 21.09 6.92 -2.06
N PHE A 69 20.44 5.79 -2.35
CA PHE A 69 20.68 4.56 -1.59
C PHE A 69 20.97 3.32 -2.46
N GLU A 70 22.25 3.05 -2.73
CA GLU A 70 22.71 1.75 -3.25
C GLU A 70 22.46 0.56 -2.29
N ASN A 71 21.86 0.77 -1.11
CA ASN A 71 21.79 -0.23 -0.03
C ASN A 71 20.46 -0.28 0.75
N VAL A 72 19.40 0.39 0.30
CA VAL A 72 18.12 0.48 1.01
C VAL A 72 17.00 0.18 0.01
N GLY A 73 15.91 -0.43 0.44
CA GLY A 73 14.82 -0.76 -0.49
C GLY A 73 14.25 0.47 -1.16
N GLY A 74 13.71 0.28 -2.36
CA GLY A 74 13.11 1.38 -3.10
C GLY A 74 11.74 1.80 -2.59
N VAL A 75 11.31 3.00 -2.97
CA VAL A 75 9.96 3.49 -2.72
C VAL A 75 9.02 2.96 -3.81
N PHE A 76 8.02 2.18 -3.39
CA PHE A 76 6.98 1.69 -4.28
C PHE A 76 5.65 2.39 -4.00
N ARG A 77 4.98 2.76 -5.07
CA ARG A 77 3.60 3.21 -5.01
C ARG A 77 2.71 2.08 -5.50
N LEU A 78 1.88 1.54 -4.60
CA LEU A 78 1.01 0.40 -4.86
C LEU A 78 -0.43 0.88 -5.04
N PHE A 79 -1.12 0.29 -6.02
CA PHE A 79 -2.54 0.55 -6.25
C PHE A 79 -3.32 -0.61 -5.68
N LEU A 80 -4.17 -0.31 -4.71
CA LEU A 80 -4.85 -1.32 -3.92
C LEU A 80 -6.31 -1.38 -4.32
N GLN A 81 -6.76 -2.58 -4.69
CA GLN A 81 -8.15 -2.86 -5.00
C GLN A 81 -8.76 -3.67 -3.85
N PRO A 82 -9.86 -3.22 -3.24
CA PRO A 82 -10.52 -3.98 -2.19
C PRO A 82 -11.01 -5.32 -2.74
N VAL A 83 -10.74 -6.41 -2.02
CA VAL A 83 -11.31 -7.73 -2.30
C VAL A 83 -12.65 -7.81 -1.59
N ILE A 84 -13.74 -7.64 -2.35
CA ILE A 84 -15.11 -7.73 -1.84
C ILE A 84 -15.55 -9.19 -1.94
N ASN A 85 -15.84 -9.81 -0.81
CA ASN A 85 -16.44 -11.14 -0.73
C ASN A 85 -17.97 -11.06 -0.78
#